data_AF-A0A5E4MPW7-F1
#
_entry.id   AF-A0A5E4MPW7-F1
#
_cell.length_a   1.000
_cell.length_b   1.000
_cell.length_c   1.000
_cell.angle_alpha   90.00
_cell.angle_beta   90.00
_cell.angle_gamma   90.00
#
_symmetry.space_group_name_H-M   'P 1'
#
loop_
_entity.id
_entity.type
_entity.pdbx_description
1 polymer ?
#
loop_
_entity_poly.entity_id
_entity_poly.type
_entity_poly.pdbx_seq_one_letter_code
_entity_poly.pdbx_strand_id
1 'polypeptide(L)'
;MLSKNPNVIIIQELNAPGVCVWAGICSYTIIGPYFHDGNGPKYLKMLEEVKIELVNNDIFRDKRIICIWGVIKDRVYKTPIQNLIHLKRRIEEEFQILNIDYSYLYNATNAVKKCCGAVIEAGGHHFEHLL
;
A
#
# COMPACT_ATOMS: atom_id res chain seq x y z
N MET A 1 -33.95 -13.73 32.82
CA MET A 1 -33.75 -13.85 31.36
C MET A 1 -32.79 -12.74 30.94
N LEU A 2 -31.53 -13.05 30.65
CA LEU A 2 -30.53 -12.06 30.24
C LEU A 2 -30.51 -12.00 28.71
N SER A 3 -30.85 -10.83 28.15
CA SER A 3 -30.84 -10.55 26.72
C SER A 3 -29.40 -10.60 26.18
N LYS A 4 -29.14 -11.47 25.20
CA LYS A 4 -27.87 -11.50 24.46
C LYS A 4 -27.69 -10.17 23.72
N ASN A 5 -26.60 -9.46 24.04
CA ASN A 5 -26.16 -8.27 23.33
C ASN A 5 -25.80 -8.67 21.86
N PRO A 6 -26.42 -8.09 20.82
CA PRO A 6 -26.24 -8.47 19.43
C PRO A 6 -24.89 -8.04 18.83
N ASN A 7 -24.11 -7.25 19.58
CA ASN A 7 -22.79 -6.81 19.16
C ASN A 7 -21.73 -7.86 19.51
N VAL A 8 -21.75 -8.99 18.81
CA VAL A 8 -20.60 -9.89 18.77
C VAL A 8 -19.51 -9.17 17.97
N ILE A 9 -18.66 -8.43 18.68
CA ILE A 9 -17.40 -7.93 18.12
C ILE A 9 -16.52 -9.16 17.96
N ILE A 10 -16.42 -9.67 16.74
CA ILE A 10 -15.41 -10.67 16.39
C ILE A 10 -14.08 -9.92 16.44
N ILE A 11 -13.43 -9.94 17.61
CA ILE A 11 -12.03 -9.53 17.73
C ILE A 11 -11.24 -10.67 17.09
N GLN A 12 -11.04 -10.57 15.77
CA GLN A 12 -10.06 -11.42 15.11
C GLN A 12 -8.71 -11.06 15.74
N GLU A 13 -8.07 -12.03 16.40
CA GLU A 13 -6.78 -11.82 17.06
C GLU A 13 -5.82 -11.14 16.08
N LEU A 14 -5.54 -9.86 16.35
CA LEU A 14 -4.76 -8.96 15.48
C LEU A 14 -3.26 -9.34 15.42
N ASN A 15 -2.89 -10.47 16.04
CA ASN A 15 -1.52 -10.95 16.23
C ASN A 15 -1.30 -12.32 15.55
N ALA A 16 -1.94 -12.59 14.42
CA ALA A 16 -1.31 -13.50 13.46
C ALA A 16 0.05 -12.88 13.10
N PRO A 17 1.16 -13.65 13.03
CA PRO A 17 2.45 -13.07 12.69
C PRO A 17 2.32 -12.38 11.33
N GLY A 18 2.26 -11.06 11.36
CA GLY A 18 2.18 -10.21 10.19
C GLY A 18 3.57 -9.85 9.75
N VAL A 19 3.81 -9.83 8.44
CA VAL A 19 5.02 -9.19 7.92
C VAL A 19 4.72 -7.72 7.75
N CYS A 20 5.59 -6.85 8.26
CA CYS A 20 5.52 -5.44 7.93
C CYS A 20 6.20 -5.24 6.58
N VAL A 21 5.51 -4.59 5.65
CA VAL A 21 5.99 -4.32 4.31
C VAL A 21 5.88 -2.83 4.01
N TRP A 22 6.94 -2.26 3.47
CA TRP A 22 6.91 -0.94 2.85
C TRP A 22 7.09 -1.09 1.34
N ALA A 23 6.29 -0.33 0.58
CA ALA A 23 6.46 -0.21 -0.85
C ALA A 23 5.84 1.10 -1.36
N GLY A 24 6.47 1.67 -2.38
CA GLY A 24 6.02 2.89 -3.04
C GLY A 24 5.88 2.69 -4.55
N ILE A 25 5.08 3.53 -5.20
CA ILE A 25 5.02 3.61 -6.65
C ILE A 25 5.27 5.04 -7.12
N CYS A 26 5.87 5.19 -8.29
CA CYS A 26 5.79 6.40 -9.09
C CYS A 26 5.18 6.06 -10.46
N SER A 27 4.98 7.05 -11.32
CA SER A 27 4.21 6.86 -12.57
C SER A 27 4.79 5.82 -13.54
N TYR A 28 6.04 5.39 -13.34
CA TYR A 28 6.76 4.53 -14.27
C TYR A 28 7.40 3.31 -13.63
N THR A 29 7.39 3.16 -12.31
CA THR A 29 7.99 2.00 -11.65
C THR A 29 7.51 1.87 -10.21
N ILE A 30 7.85 0.73 -9.61
CA ILE A 30 7.59 0.37 -8.23
C ILE A 30 8.90 0.37 -7.43
N ILE A 31 8.79 0.65 -6.13
CA ILE A 31 9.88 0.74 -5.18
C ILE A 31 9.56 -0.28 -4.07
N GLY A 32 10.43 -1.26 -3.91
CA GLY A 32 10.20 -2.41 -3.02
C GLY A 32 9.54 -3.61 -3.73
N PRO A 33 8.96 -4.55 -2.97
CA PRO A 33 8.62 -4.49 -1.54
C PRO A 33 9.82 -4.67 -0.61
N TYR A 34 9.85 -3.94 0.52
CA TYR A 34 10.82 -4.12 1.61
C TYR A 34 10.11 -4.73 2.82
N PHE A 35 10.59 -5.89 3.27
CA PHE A 35 10.03 -6.61 4.41
C PHE A 35 10.83 -6.33 5.69
N HIS A 36 10.14 -6.14 6.82
CA HIS A 36 10.80 -6.03 8.12
C HIS A 36 10.03 -6.71 9.27
N ASP A 37 10.75 -7.08 10.32
CA ASP A 37 10.25 -7.88 11.45
C ASP A 37 9.57 -7.04 12.55
N GLY A 38 8.90 -5.95 12.20
CA GLY A 38 7.95 -5.26 13.07
C GLY A 38 8.49 -4.38 14.21
N ASN A 39 9.78 -4.39 14.58
CA ASN A 39 10.25 -3.50 15.65
C ASN A 39 10.51 -2.06 15.15
N GLY A 40 10.10 -1.06 15.93
CA GLY A 40 10.13 0.36 15.57
C GLY A 40 11.51 0.87 15.11
N PRO A 41 12.62 0.53 15.79
CA PRO A 41 13.96 0.95 15.36
C PRO A 41 14.39 0.36 14.01
N LYS A 42 14.09 -0.92 13.73
CA LYS A 42 14.39 -1.53 12.42
C LYS A 42 13.55 -0.89 11.32
N TYR A 43 12.29 -0.57 11.61
CA TYR A 43 11.43 0.15 10.66
C TYR A 43 12.00 1.53 10.32
N LEU A 44 12.40 2.29 11.34
CA LEU A 44 13.03 3.60 11.15
C LEU A 44 14.29 3.49 10.27
N LYS A 45 15.19 2.55 10.58
CA LYS A 45 16.41 2.34 9.80
C LYS A 45 16.10 2.00 8.34
N MET A 46 15.14 1.10 8.10
CA MET A 46 14.71 0.77 6.74
C MET A 46 14.17 2.01 6.02
N LEU A 47 13.38 2.87 6.68
CA LEU A 47 12.90 4.11 6.08
C LEU A 47 14.02 5.11 5.79
N GLU A 48 15.06 5.17 6.62
CA GLU A 48 16.25 6.00 6.37
C GLU A 48 17.01 5.52 5.13
N GLU A 49 17.20 4.20 4.98
CA GLU A 49 17.83 3.58 3.81
C GLU A 49 17.02 3.82 2.54
N VAL A 50 15.70 3.59 2.60
CA VAL A 50 14.78 3.90 1.50
C VAL A 50 14.86 5.37 1.13
N LYS A 51 14.83 6.29 2.10
CA LYS A 51 14.93 7.73 1.82
C LYS A 51 16.22 8.07 1.07
N ILE A 52 17.34 7.47 1.44
CA ILE A 52 18.63 7.68 0.76
C ILE A 52 18.55 7.18 -0.69
N GLU A 53 18.00 5.98 -0.93
CA GLU A 53 17.80 5.43 -2.27
C GLU A 53 16.95 6.36 -3.14
N LEU A 54 15.84 6.86 -2.59
CA LEU A 54 14.92 7.74 -3.30
C LEU A 54 15.54 9.10 -3.67
N VAL A 55 16.39 9.64 -2.80
CA VAL A 55 17.05 10.94 -3.03
C VAL A 55 18.20 10.80 -4.04
N ASN A 56 18.94 9.69 -4.00
CA ASN A 56 20.13 9.49 -4.82
C ASN A 56 19.85 8.91 -6.21
N ASN A 57 18.66 8.38 -6.44
CA ASN A 57 18.27 7.80 -7.72
C ASN A 57 17.51 8.82 -8.57
N ASP A 58 18.08 9.24 -9.70
CA ASP A 58 17.47 10.22 -10.62
C ASP A 58 16.10 9.81 -11.16
N ILE A 59 15.77 8.51 -11.16
CA ILE A 59 14.44 8.01 -11.54
C ILE A 59 13.39 8.47 -10.52
N PHE A 60 13.74 8.49 -9.24
CA PHE A 60 12.85 8.80 -8.12
C PHE A 60 12.95 10.24 -7.66
N ARG A 61 14.08 10.88 -7.94
CA ARG A 61 14.34 12.28 -7.59
C ARG A 61 13.24 13.19 -8.14
N ASP A 62 12.70 14.02 -7.25
CA ASP A 62 11.59 14.94 -7.50
C ASP A 62 10.28 14.30 -7.99
N LYS A 63 10.15 12.97 -7.93
CA LYS A 63 8.91 12.26 -8.26
C LYS A 63 8.01 12.15 -7.04
N ARG A 64 6.70 12.25 -7.29
CA ARG A 64 5.70 11.91 -6.29
C ARG A 64 5.60 10.40 -6.14
N ILE A 65 5.96 9.92 -4.95
CA ILE A 65 5.86 8.51 -4.57
C ILE A 65 4.61 8.33 -3.73
N ILE A 66 3.83 7.30 -4.05
CA ILE A 66 2.58 6.98 -3.37
C ILE A 66 2.73 5.59 -2.74
N CYS A 67 2.28 5.42 -1.50
CA CYS A 67 2.20 4.10 -0.87
C CYS A 67 1.09 3.27 -1.53
N ILE A 68 1.41 2.06 -1.99
CA ILE A 68 0.47 1.20 -2.73
C ILE A 68 -0.17 0.09 -1.87
N TRP A 69 0.15 0.02 -0.58
CA TRP A 69 -0.35 -1.09 0.26
C TRP A 69 -1.89 -1.18 0.25
N GLY A 70 -2.58 -0.04 0.30
CA GLY A 70 -4.04 0.02 0.28
C GLY A 70 -4.68 -0.59 -0.99
N VAL A 71 -3.93 -0.64 -2.08
CA VAL A 71 -4.34 -1.22 -3.37
C VAL A 71 -4.01 -2.71 -3.44
N ILE A 72 -2.80 -3.09 -3.02
CA ILE A 72 -2.30 -4.44 -3.26
C ILE A 72 -2.82 -5.45 -2.22
N LYS A 73 -3.22 -4.98 -1.03
CA LYS A 73 -3.73 -5.84 0.05
C LYS A 73 -4.85 -6.77 -0.43
N ASP A 74 -5.80 -6.27 -1.23
CA ASP A 74 -6.96 -7.05 -1.64
C ASP A 74 -6.56 -8.15 -2.65
N ARG A 75 -5.51 -7.91 -3.44
CA ARG A 75 -4.93 -8.91 -4.34
C ARG A 75 -4.18 -9.99 -3.57
N VAL A 76 -3.34 -9.59 -2.61
CA VAL A 76 -2.56 -10.49 -1.75
C VAL A 76 -3.48 -11.41 -0.94
N TYR A 77 -4.55 -10.86 -0.37
CA TYR A 77 -5.49 -11.61 0.47
C TYR A 77 -6.68 -12.21 -0.30
N LYS A 78 -6.67 -12.17 -1.63
CA LYS A 78 -7.73 -12.73 -2.49
C LYS A 78 -7.95 -14.23 -2.25
N THR A 79 -6.90 -14.96 -1.89
CA THR A 79 -7.02 -16.37 -1.47
C THR A 79 -6.29 -16.60 -0.15
N PRO A 80 -6.68 -17.63 0.63
CA PRO A 80 -6.12 -17.86 1.96
C PRO A 80 -4.59 -17.98 1.98
N ILE A 81 -3.99 -17.35 2.98
CA ILE A 81 -2.56 -17.40 3.24
C ILE A 81 -2.28 -18.56 4.21
N GLN A 82 -1.27 -19.37 3.88
CA GLN A 82 -0.97 -20.61 4.60
C GLN A 82 0.08 -20.42 5.70
N ASN A 83 1.07 -19.56 5.45
CA ASN A 83 2.16 -19.25 6.36
C ASN A 83 2.89 -17.98 5.88
N LEU A 84 3.85 -17.51 6.68
CA LEU A 84 4.65 -16.31 6.40
C LEU A 84 5.45 -16.38 5.09
N ILE A 85 5.98 -17.55 4.75
CA ILE A 85 6.76 -17.75 3.51
C ILE A 85 5.82 -17.56 2.31
N HIS A 86 4.64 -18.17 2.36
CA HIS A 86 3.61 -18.00 1.35
C HIS A 86 3.15 -16.54 1.26
N LEU A 87 2.99 -15.84 2.38
CA LEU A 87 2.63 -14.42 2.39
C LEU A 87 3.68 -13.55 1.68
N LYS A 88 4.96 -13.69 2.03
CA LYS A 88 6.04 -12.93 1.42
C LYS A 88 6.13 -13.18 -0.09
N ARG A 89 6.08 -14.45 -0.50
CA ARG A 89 6.07 -14.83 -1.92
C ARG A 89 4.87 -14.21 -2.66
N ARG A 90 3.68 -14.25 -2.08
CA ARG A 90 2.47 -13.66 -2.68
C ARG A 90 2.62 -12.16 -2.89
N ILE A 91 3.16 -11.47 -1.89
CA ILE A 91 3.42 -10.04 -1.99
C ILE A 91 4.39 -9.80 -3.16
N GLU A 92 5.53 -10.48 -3.19
CA GLU A 92 6.51 -10.36 -4.29
C GLU A 92 5.88 -10.62 -5.67
N GLU A 93 5.09 -11.68 -5.83
CA GLU A 93 4.40 -12.02 -7.08
C GLU A 93 3.45 -10.90 -7.55
N GLU A 94 2.62 -10.36 -6.65
CA GLU A 94 1.71 -9.24 -6.99
C GLU A 94 2.48 -7.98 -7.36
N PHE A 95 3.60 -7.70 -6.68
CA PHE A 95 4.48 -6.59 -7.02
C PHE A 95 5.11 -6.76 -8.42
N GLN A 96 5.53 -7.96 -8.78
CA GLN A 96 6.05 -8.24 -10.13
C GLN A 96 4.98 -8.05 -11.20
N ILE A 97 3.75 -8.53 -10.95
CA ILE A 97 2.63 -8.34 -11.88
C ILE A 97 2.35 -6.85 -12.12
N LEU A 98 2.33 -6.04 -11.05
CA LEU A 98 2.10 -4.60 -11.17
C LEU A 98 3.25 -3.88 -11.88
N ASN A 99 4.48 -4.37 -11.76
CA ASN A 99 5.63 -3.76 -12.42
C ASN A 99 5.63 -3.99 -13.95
N ILE A 100 4.95 -5.04 -14.43
CA ILE A 100 4.80 -5.33 -15.86
C ILE A 100 3.72 -4.41 -16.47
N ASP A 101 2.65 -4.09 -15.72
CA ASP A 101 1.55 -3.24 -16.18
C ASP A 101 1.72 -1.77 -15.75
N TYR A 102 2.53 -1.03 -16.50
CA TYR A 102 2.75 0.40 -16.27
C TYR A 102 1.48 1.25 -16.38
N SER A 103 0.43 0.78 -17.08
CA SER A 103 -0.82 1.53 -17.21
C SER A 103 -1.49 1.71 -15.86
N TYR A 104 -1.38 0.71 -14.99
CA TYR A 104 -1.91 0.74 -13.64
C TYR A 104 -1.22 1.82 -12.78
N LEU A 105 0.12 1.86 -12.82
CA LEU A 105 0.92 2.83 -12.06
C LEU A 105 0.66 4.27 -12.52
N TYR A 106 0.60 4.45 -13.84
CA TYR A 106 0.27 5.73 -14.46
C TYR A 106 -1.14 6.20 -14.08
N ASN A 107 -2.13 5.31 -14.13
CA ASN A 107 -3.51 5.62 -13.77
C ASN A 107 -3.67 5.92 -12.29
N ALA A 108 -3.03 5.16 -11.40
CA ALA A 108 -3.07 5.40 -9.95
C ALA A 108 -2.47 6.77 -9.59
N THR A 109 -1.32 7.12 -10.16
CA THR A 109 -0.67 8.41 -9.92
C THR A 109 -1.45 9.59 -10.52
N ASN A 110 -2.12 9.39 -11.64
CA ASN A 110 -2.99 10.41 -12.25
C ASN A 110 -4.35 10.53 -11.56
N ALA A 111 -4.89 9.45 -10.98
CA ALA A 111 -6.12 9.51 -10.21
C ALA A 111 -5.98 10.51 -9.05
N VAL A 112 -4.85 10.51 -8.35
CA VAL A 112 -4.57 11.50 -7.30
C VAL A 112 -4.58 12.93 -7.86
N LYS A 113 -3.93 13.17 -9.02
CA LYS A 113 -3.96 14.49 -9.68
C LYS A 113 -5.38 14.92 -10.03
N LYS A 114 -6.18 14.01 -10.60
CA LYS A 114 -7.57 14.27 -10.98
C LYS A 114 -8.45 14.55 -9.76
N CYS A 115 -8.32 13.77 -8.69
CA CYS A 115 -9.06 14.00 -7.44
C CYS A 115 -8.72 15.36 -6.84
N CYS A 116 -7.43 15.73 -6.77
CA CYS A 116 -7.04 17.06 -6.31
C CYS A 116 -7.62 18.18 -7.20
N GLY A 117 -7.54 18.02 -8.53
CA GLY A 117 -8.11 18.98 -9.48
C GLY A 117 -9.61 19.16 -9.29
N ALA A 118 -10.36 18.06 -9.20
CA ALA A 118 -11.80 18.10 -8.98
C ALA A 118 -12.16 18.83 -7.68
N VAL A 119 -11.51 18.49 -6.55
CA VAL A 119 -11.75 19.16 -5.25
C VAL A 119 -11.44 20.66 -5.30
N ILE A 120 -10.39 21.06 -6.02
CA ILE A 120 -10.05 22.47 -6.22
C ILE A 120 -11.14 23.17 -7.03
N GLU A 121 -11.61 22.57 -8.13
CA GLU A 121 -12.71 23.09 -8.96
C GLU A 121 -14.03 23.20 -8.18
N ALA A 122 -14.24 22.33 -7.19
CA ALA A 122 -15.36 22.42 -6.25
C ALA A 122 -15.27 23.58 -5.25
N GLY A 123 -14.12 24.23 -5.10
CA GLY A 123 -13.86 25.07 -3.94
C GLY A 123 -13.79 24.29 -2.61
N GLY A 124 -13.40 23.02 -2.63
CA GLY A 124 -13.16 22.20 -1.43
C GLY A 124 -14.33 21.32 -0.97
N HIS A 125 -15.44 21.27 -1.68
CA HIS A 125 -16.55 20.37 -1.36
C HIS A 125 -16.24 18.89 -1.72
N HIS A 126 -16.69 17.96 -0.87
CA HIS A 126 -16.59 16.51 -1.11
C HIS A 126 -17.48 16.09 -2.31
N PHE A 127 -16.93 15.32 -3.24
CA PHE A 127 -17.70 14.73 -4.34
C PHE A 127 -17.87 13.23 -4.11
N GLU A 128 -19.11 12.79 -3.90
CA GLU A 128 -19.44 11.36 -3.81
C GLU A 128 -20.09 10.80 -5.09
N HIS A 129 -20.26 11.60 -6.15
CA HIS A 129 -21.09 11.23 -7.31
C HIS A 129 -20.46 11.56 -8.67
N LEU A 130 -19.18 11.26 -8.90
CA LEU A 130 -18.57 11.30 -10.25
C LEU A 130 -17.47 10.24 -10.39
N LEU A 131 -17.84 8.95 -10.29
CA LEU A 131 -17.08 7.82 -10.82
C LEU A 131 -18.04 6.85 -11.51
#